data_AF-A0A538NV07-F1
#
_entry.id   AF-A0A538NV07-F1
#
_cell.length_a   1.000
_cell.length_b   1.000
_cell.length_c   1.000
_cell.angle_alpha   90.00
_cell.angle_beta   90.00
_cell.angle_gamma   90.00
#
_symmetry.space_group_name_H-M   'P 1'
#
loop_
_entity.id
_entity.type
_entity.pdbx_description
1 polymer ?
#
loop_
_entity_poly.entity_id
_entity_poly.type
_entity_poly.pdbx_seq_one_letter_code
_entity_poly.pdbx_strand_id
1 'polypeptide(L)'
;GVKPVGSEIVGLLPKKAIEMAADFFLQLENFSPAQVFENKLADALSGAPLMTAKDGKLVGLARPFLEAVAAPTATPGGGSVSAFAGALAASLGHMVAGLSRKKKSQAAHVDQLSAALDDMRRTAEKLAEEIDRDAESYNAVMAAFKLPQGNAEEARLREEAIQKATKEAAEVPLQVAERTVALFERLGQLDGIVAASMRSDLQVARLMASAGARGALANVESNLDGLTDAAYVKSMRAKAAALRERLGDAPRAISA
;
A
#
# COMPACT_ATOMS: atom_id res chain seq x y z
N GLY A 1 37.12 37.06 -43.49
CA GLY A 1 36.78 36.08 -42.44
C GLY A 1 36.64 34.71 -43.06
N VAL A 2 36.95 33.63 -42.33
CA VAL A 2 36.89 32.25 -42.83
C VAL A 2 35.54 31.63 -42.42
N LYS A 3 34.88 30.90 -43.34
CA LYS A 3 33.62 30.20 -43.05
C LYS A 3 33.90 28.76 -42.57
N PRO A 4 33.28 28.30 -41.47
CA PRO A 4 33.27 26.89 -41.12
C PRO A 4 32.55 26.07 -42.21
N VAL A 5 33.14 24.96 -42.64
CA VAL A 5 32.56 24.05 -43.67
C VAL A 5 32.07 22.73 -43.09
N GLY A 6 32.33 22.46 -41.81
CA GLY A 6 31.88 21.26 -41.11
C GLY A 6 32.73 20.93 -39.89
N SER A 7 32.33 19.87 -39.19
CA SER A 7 33.08 19.25 -38.10
C SER A 7 32.77 17.75 -38.06
N GLU A 8 33.68 16.96 -37.50
CA GLU A 8 33.53 15.51 -37.32
C GLU A 8 33.78 15.15 -35.86
N ILE A 9 33.08 14.12 -35.36
CA ILE A 9 33.33 13.53 -34.05
C ILE A 9 34.34 12.39 -34.24
N VAL A 10 35.51 12.50 -33.58
CA VAL A 10 36.53 11.45 -33.60
C VAL A 10 36.45 10.63 -32.31
N GLY A 11 36.18 9.32 -32.45
CA GLY A 11 36.11 8.39 -31.32
C GLY A 11 34.71 8.24 -30.73
N LEU A 12 34.62 8.00 -29.42
CA LEU A 12 33.35 7.80 -28.71
C LEU A 12 32.85 9.12 -28.11
N LEU A 13 31.55 9.37 -28.24
CA LEU A 13 30.89 10.53 -27.64
C LEU A 13 29.88 10.07 -26.57
N PRO A 14 29.85 10.69 -25.38
CA PRO A 14 28.81 10.41 -24.39
C PRO A 14 27.43 10.74 -24.95
N LYS A 15 26.48 9.80 -24.85
CA LYS A 15 25.10 9.96 -25.31
C LYS A 15 24.46 11.28 -24.84
N LYS A 16 24.71 11.67 -23.58
CA LYS A 16 24.22 12.92 -22.98
C LYS A 16 24.63 14.18 -23.77
N ALA A 17 25.81 14.19 -24.39
CA ALA A 17 26.26 15.32 -25.20
C ALA A 17 25.43 15.47 -26.49
N ILE A 18 25.01 14.34 -27.09
CA ILE A 18 24.13 14.32 -28.27
C ILE A 18 22.73 14.79 -27.87
N GLU A 19 22.19 14.31 -26.76
CA GLU A 19 20.87 14.70 -26.25
C GLU A 19 20.79 16.20 -25.94
N MET A 20 21.83 16.77 -25.30
CA MET A 20 21.89 18.20 -25.01
C MET A 20 21.96 19.06 -26.29
N ALA A 21 22.71 18.60 -27.31
CA ALA A 21 22.75 19.30 -28.59
C ALA A 21 21.39 19.23 -29.31
N ALA A 22 20.74 18.06 -29.31
CA ALA A 22 19.42 17.89 -29.90
C ALA A 22 18.37 18.78 -29.22
N ASP A 23 18.37 18.84 -27.88
CA ASP A 23 17.48 19.72 -27.11
C ASP A 23 17.70 21.20 -27.48
N PHE A 24 18.95 21.63 -27.51
CA PHE A 24 19.31 23.02 -27.82
C PHE A 24 18.92 23.44 -29.25
N PHE A 25 19.18 22.59 -30.26
CA PHE A 25 18.97 22.94 -31.66
C PHE A 25 17.55 22.65 -32.16
N LEU A 26 16.88 21.61 -31.66
CA LEU A 26 15.55 21.23 -32.13
C LEU A 26 14.43 21.95 -31.37
N GLN A 27 14.70 22.44 -30.15
CA GLN A 27 13.74 23.18 -29.31
C GLN A 27 12.37 22.51 -29.25
N LEU A 28 12.35 21.19 -29.08
CA LEU A 28 11.14 20.39 -29.07
C LEU A 28 10.29 20.74 -27.84
N GLU A 29 9.00 21.03 -28.05
CA GLU A 29 8.09 21.34 -26.95
C GLU A 29 7.97 20.16 -25.98
N ASN A 30 8.15 20.44 -24.68
CA ASN A 30 8.08 19.46 -23.60
C ASN A 30 9.03 18.26 -23.76
N PHE A 31 10.21 18.49 -24.36
CA PHE A 31 11.22 17.45 -24.49
C PHE A 31 11.71 16.94 -23.13
N SER A 32 11.84 15.62 -23.03
CA SER A 32 12.49 14.96 -21.92
C SER A 32 13.38 13.83 -22.44
N PRO A 33 14.57 13.59 -21.86
CA PRO A 33 15.40 12.43 -22.18
C PRO A 33 14.65 11.10 -22.06
N ALA A 34 13.61 11.03 -21.22
CA ALA A 34 12.76 9.85 -21.08
C ALA A 34 11.88 9.56 -22.32
N GLN A 35 11.76 10.48 -23.28
CA GLN A 35 11.07 10.25 -24.55
C GLN A 35 11.96 9.61 -25.60
N VAL A 36 13.29 9.68 -25.42
CA VAL A 36 14.28 9.02 -26.28
C VAL A 36 14.13 7.51 -26.12
N PHE A 37 13.85 6.82 -27.23
CA PHE A 37 13.52 5.40 -27.23
C PHE A 37 14.61 4.54 -26.60
N GLU A 38 15.88 4.87 -26.84
CA GLU A 38 17.03 4.18 -26.29
C GLU A 38 17.17 4.35 -24.78
N ASN A 39 16.70 5.48 -24.20
CA ASN A 39 16.63 5.64 -22.74
C ASN A 39 15.52 4.78 -22.15
N LYS A 40 14.33 4.80 -22.76
CA LYS A 40 13.21 3.93 -22.35
C LYS A 40 13.59 2.44 -22.40
N LEU A 41 14.30 2.04 -23.44
CA LEU A 41 14.74 0.67 -23.63
C LEU A 41 15.83 0.29 -22.62
N ALA A 42 16.80 1.18 -22.35
CA ALA A 42 17.81 0.96 -21.32
C ALA A 42 17.20 0.84 -19.92
N ASP A 43 16.23 1.70 -19.59
CA ASP A 43 15.51 1.65 -18.32
C ASP A 43 14.76 0.33 -18.16
N ALA A 44 14.05 -0.12 -19.21
CA ALA A 44 13.32 -1.39 -19.22
C ALA A 44 14.24 -2.63 -19.13
N LEU A 45 15.45 -2.56 -19.70
CA LEU A 45 16.40 -3.68 -19.72
C LEU A 45 17.34 -3.73 -18.51
N SER A 46 17.49 -2.63 -17.76
CA SER A 46 18.46 -2.51 -16.66
C SER A 46 18.06 -3.27 -15.38
N GLY A 47 16.81 -3.73 -15.25
CA GLY A 47 16.33 -4.42 -14.05
C GLY A 47 16.39 -3.57 -12.77
N ALA A 48 16.52 -2.25 -12.88
CA ALA A 48 16.44 -1.33 -11.74
C ALA A 48 15.04 -1.42 -11.08
N PRO A 49 14.94 -1.29 -9.74
CA PRO A 49 13.66 -1.39 -9.06
C PRO A 49 12.67 -0.38 -9.65
N LEU A 50 11.44 -0.84 -9.86
CA LEU A 50 10.33 -0.01 -10.33
C LEU A 50 10.29 1.32 -9.55
N MET A 51 10.29 2.42 -10.30
CA MET A 51 9.96 3.78 -9.85
C MET A 51 11.02 4.46 -8.97
N THR A 52 12.16 4.85 -9.53
CA THR A 52 12.76 6.11 -9.08
C THR A 52 11.80 7.22 -9.49
N ALA A 53 11.06 7.78 -8.53
CA ALA A 53 10.20 8.95 -8.74
C ALA A 53 10.85 9.95 -9.71
N LYS A 54 10.07 10.54 -10.63
CA LYS A 54 10.51 11.70 -11.42
C LYS A 54 11.28 12.63 -10.46
N ASP A 55 12.58 12.81 -10.74
CA ASP A 55 13.54 13.65 -9.99
C ASP A 55 14.19 13.07 -8.71
N GLY A 56 14.08 11.76 -8.44
CA GLY A 56 14.71 11.12 -7.27
C GLY A 56 14.07 11.47 -5.92
N LYS A 57 12.88 12.12 -5.94
CA LYS A 57 12.17 12.53 -4.73
C LYS A 57 11.11 11.51 -4.33
N LEU A 58 11.20 10.96 -3.11
CA LEU A 58 10.26 9.95 -2.58
C LEU A 58 8.77 10.35 -2.67
N VAL A 59 8.46 11.66 -2.63
CA VAL A 59 7.09 12.16 -2.77
C VAL A 59 6.40 11.70 -4.06
N GLY A 60 7.14 11.46 -5.15
CA GLY A 60 6.57 10.98 -6.41
C GLY A 60 5.99 9.57 -6.31
N LEU A 61 6.42 8.77 -5.33
CA LEU A 61 5.90 7.42 -5.07
C LEU A 61 4.55 7.45 -4.35
N ALA A 62 4.29 8.48 -3.54
CA ALA A 62 3.10 8.57 -2.69
C ALA A 62 2.03 9.50 -3.27
N ARG A 63 2.42 10.51 -4.05
CA ARG A 63 1.53 11.59 -4.51
C ARG A 63 0.28 11.10 -5.25
N PRO A 64 0.34 10.14 -6.19
CA PRO A 64 -0.86 9.66 -6.87
C PRO A 64 -1.90 9.09 -5.90
N PHE A 65 -1.45 8.33 -4.88
CA PHE A 65 -2.36 7.78 -3.88
C PHE A 65 -2.93 8.87 -2.97
N LEU A 66 -2.11 9.83 -2.54
CA LEU A 66 -2.56 10.97 -1.73
C LEU A 66 -3.60 11.82 -2.47
N GLU A 67 -3.39 12.09 -3.76
CA GLU A 67 -4.34 12.81 -4.61
C GLU A 67 -5.64 12.03 -4.81
N ALA A 68 -5.55 10.71 -5.00
CA ALA A 68 -6.73 9.85 -5.11
C ALA A 68 -7.57 9.84 -3.83
N VAL A 69 -6.94 9.75 -2.64
CA VAL A 69 -7.62 9.80 -1.34
C VAL A 69 -8.23 11.19 -1.06
N ALA A 70 -7.56 12.26 -1.52
CA ALA A 70 -8.05 13.63 -1.34
C ALA A 70 -9.16 14.02 -2.33
N ALA A 71 -9.35 13.27 -3.41
CA ALA A 71 -10.37 13.56 -4.40
C ALA A 71 -11.77 13.46 -3.79
N PRO A 72 -12.73 14.31 -4.19
CA PRO A 72 -14.13 14.22 -3.75
C PRO A 72 -14.87 13.08 -4.47
N THR A 73 -14.31 11.88 -4.41
CA THR A 73 -14.86 10.63 -4.95
C THR A 73 -15.07 9.63 -3.83
N ALA A 74 -15.90 8.62 -4.06
CA ALA A 74 -16.23 7.66 -3.01
C ALA A 74 -15.11 6.66 -2.70
N THR A 75 -14.20 6.44 -3.66
CA THR A 75 -13.04 5.56 -3.55
C THR A 75 -11.80 6.23 -4.14
N PRO A 76 -10.58 5.94 -3.63
CA PRO A 76 -10.28 5.13 -2.44
C PRO A 76 -10.73 5.79 -1.13
N GLY A 77 -11.25 4.99 -0.20
CA GLY A 77 -11.83 5.46 1.08
C GLY A 77 -11.02 5.06 2.31
N GLY A 78 -11.65 5.13 3.49
CA GLY A 78 -11.02 4.77 4.76
C GLY A 78 -10.55 3.31 4.85
N GLY A 79 -11.25 2.38 4.20
CA GLY A 79 -10.86 0.98 4.09
C GLY A 79 -9.57 0.81 3.27
N SER A 80 -9.52 1.38 2.06
CA SER A 80 -8.31 1.46 1.22
C SER A 80 -7.11 2.05 1.97
N VAL A 81 -7.31 3.15 2.72
CA VAL A 81 -6.24 3.76 3.54
C VAL A 81 -5.80 2.86 4.68
N SER A 82 -6.73 2.13 5.31
CA SER A 82 -6.42 1.16 6.38
C SER A 82 -5.60 -0.03 5.86
N ALA A 83 -5.96 -0.56 4.69
CA ALA A 83 -5.20 -1.59 4.00
C ALA A 83 -3.80 -1.10 3.62
N PHE A 84 -3.69 0.10 3.05
CA PHE A 84 -2.41 0.73 2.72
C PHE A 84 -1.52 0.95 3.94
N ALA A 85 -2.08 1.41 5.06
CA ALA A 85 -1.35 1.55 6.32
C ALA A 85 -0.76 0.21 6.80
N GLY A 86 -1.53 -0.86 6.68
CA GLY A 86 -1.07 -2.22 6.93
C GLY A 86 0.05 -2.68 5.98
N ALA A 87 -0.09 -2.40 4.68
CA ALA A 87 0.92 -2.73 3.67
C ALA A 87 2.24 -1.98 3.92
N LEU A 88 2.17 -0.69 4.30
CA LEU A 88 3.33 0.09 4.73
C LEU A 88 3.99 -0.50 5.98
N ALA A 89 3.20 -0.88 6.98
CA ALA A 89 3.71 -1.51 8.19
C ALA A 89 4.47 -2.81 7.89
N ALA A 90 3.92 -3.67 7.03
CA ALA A 90 4.55 -4.91 6.62
C ALA A 90 5.82 -4.65 5.79
N SER A 91 5.77 -3.68 4.87
CA SER A 91 6.94 -3.29 4.06
C SER A 91 8.08 -2.74 4.93
N LEU A 92 7.76 -1.94 5.94
CA LEU A 92 8.74 -1.42 6.89
C LEU A 92 9.30 -2.54 7.79
N GLY A 93 8.45 -3.46 8.26
CA GLY A 93 8.86 -4.66 8.98
C GLY A 93 9.80 -5.56 8.16
N HIS A 94 9.52 -5.73 6.86
CA HIS A 94 10.38 -6.44 5.91
C HIS A 94 11.77 -5.79 5.84
N MET A 95 11.83 -4.45 5.72
CA MET A 95 13.08 -3.70 5.69
C MET A 95 13.86 -3.85 7.00
N VAL A 96 13.19 -3.74 8.15
CA VAL A 96 13.77 -3.92 9.49
C VAL A 96 14.40 -5.31 9.64
N ALA A 97 13.68 -6.36 9.27
CA ALA A 97 14.18 -7.73 9.32
C ALA A 97 15.38 -7.94 8.38
N GLY A 98 15.29 -7.37 7.16
CA GLY A 98 16.31 -7.49 6.12
C GLY A 98 17.62 -6.78 6.42
N LEU A 99 17.57 -5.62 7.09
CA LEU A 99 18.75 -4.91 7.55
C LEU A 99 19.32 -5.55 8.83
N SER A 100 18.46 -6.01 9.75
CA SER A 100 18.89 -6.66 10.99
C SER A 100 19.65 -7.96 10.72
N ARG A 101 19.16 -8.82 9.80
CA ARG A 101 19.82 -10.12 9.50
C ARG A 101 21.24 -9.97 8.93
N LYS A 102 21.56 -8.81 8.35
CA LYS A 102 22.90 -8.52 7.80
C LYS A 102 23.90 -8.08 8.88
N LYS A 103 23.45 -7.79 10.09
CA LYS A 103 24.33 -7.35 11.19
C LYS A 103 24.99 -8.56 11.84
N LYS A 104 26.32 -8.51 11.98
CA LYS A 104 27.10 -9.54 12.69
C LYS A 104 26.59 -9.78 14.12
N SER A 105 26.13 -8.73 14.81
CA SER A 105 25.56 -8.82 16.15
C SER A 105 24.26 -9.61 16.24
N GLN A 106 23.58 -9.86 15.11
CA GLN A 106 22.34 -10.63 15.03
C GLN A 106 22.51 -12.01 14.38
N ALA A 107 23.74 -12.52 14.34
CA ALA A 107 24.04 -13.83 13.73
C ALA A 107 23.21 -14.98 14.33
N ALA A 108 22.92 -14.94 15.63
CA ALA A 108 22.10 -15.95 16.32
C ALA A 108 20.60 -15.93 15.91
N HIS A 109 20.14 -14.87 15.26
CA HIS A 109 18.73 -14.65 14.91
C HIS A 109 18.47 -14.65 13.40
N VAL A 110 19.45 -14.99 12.57
CA VAL A 110 19.35 -14.91 11.10
C VAL A 110 18.16 -15.71 10.55
N ASP A 111 17.92 -16.92 11.06
CA ASP A 111 16.81 -17.76 10.60
C ASP A 111 15.44 -17.15 10.96
N GLN A 112 15.29 -16.66 12.19
CA GLN A 112 14.08 -15.98 12.65
C GLN A 112 13.80 -14.72 11.85
N LEU A 113 14.83 -13.90 11.61
CA LEU A 113 14.73 -12.67 10.82
C LEU A 113 14.46 -12.97 9.34
N SER A 114 14.96 -14.07 8.79
CA SER A 114 14.69 -14.46 7.41
C SER A 114 13.26 -14.97 7.23
N ALA A 115 12.76 -15.77 8.17
CA ALA A 115 11.36 -16.19 8.19
C ALA A 115 10.40 -14.98 8.31
N ALA A 116 10.74 -14.02 9.18
CA ALA A 116 10.00 -12.78 9.31
C ALA A 116 10.01 -11.97 8.01
N LEU A 117 11.16 -11.84 7.36
CA LEU A 117 11.30 -11.11 6.09
C LEU A 117 10.36 -11.64 5.00
N ASP A 118 10.32 -12.96 4.79
CA ASP A 118 9.46 -13.59 3.79
C ASP A 118 7.99 -13.43 4.12
N ASP A 119 7.65 -13.52 5.40
CA ASP A 119 6.29 -13.33 5.88
C ASP A 119 5.78 -11.90 5.72
N MET A 120 6.62 -10.92 6.06
CA MET A 120 6.31 -9.50 5.89
C MET A 120 6.11 -9.15 4.41
N ARG A 121 6.89 -9.74 3.50
CA ARG A 121 6.71 -9.55 2.04
C ARG A 121 5.33 -10.03 1.59
N ARG A 122 4.97 -11.27 1.93
CA ARG A 122 3.64 -11.83 1.58
C ARG A 122 2.49 -11.05 2.21
N THR A 123 2.69 -10.55 3.42
CA THR A 123 1.68 -9.75 4.13
C THR A 123 1.50 -8.38 3.48
N ALA A 124 2.59 -7.74 3.06
CA ALA A 124 2.55 -6.48 2.31
C ALA A 124 1.82 -6.64 0.97
N GLU A 125 2.15 -7.68 0.20
CA GLU A 125 1.47 -8.00 -1.08
C GLU A 125 -0.03 -8.19 -0.88
N LYS A 126 -0.44 -9.04 0.08
CA LYS A 126 -1.86 -9.27 0.38
C LYS A 126 -2.58 -8.00 0.82
N LEU A 127 -1.99 -7.21 1.71
CA LEU A 127 -2.62 -5.96 2.17
C LEU A 127 -2.70 -4.90 1.07
N ALA A 128 -1.78 -4.93 0.10
CA ALA A 128 -1.87 -4.07 -1.08
C ALA A 128 -3.04 -4.49 -1.98
N GLU A 129 -3.28 -5.80 -2.17
CA GLU A 129 -4.45 -6.31 -2.91
C GLU A 129 -5.78 -5.90 -2.26
N GLU A 130 -5.85 -5.82 -0.92
CA GLU A 130 -7.07 -5.39 -0.23
C GLU A 130 -7.41 -3.89 -0.48
N ILE A 131 -6.48 -3.07 -0.97
CA ILE A 131 -6.73 -1.66 -1.31
C ILE A 131 -7.77 -1.56 -2.44
N ASP A 132 -7.53 -2.31 -3.51
CA ASP A 132 -8.42 -2.37 -4.68
C ASP A 132 -9.71 -3.11 -4.32
N ARG A 133 -9.60 -4.20 -3.56
CA ARG A 133 -10.75 -4.99 -3.14
C ARG A 133 -11.75 -4.20 -2.27
N ASP A 134 -11.26 -3.28 -1.43
CA ASP A 134 -12.12 -2.35 -0.69
C ASP A 134 -12.94 -1.48 -1.64
N ALA A 135 -12.27 -0.88 -2.64
CA ALA A 135 -12.92 -0.05 -3.65
C ALA A 135 -13.92 -0.84 -4.51
N GLU A 136 -13.58 -2.07 -4.90
CA GLU A 136 -14.46 -2.98 -5.63
C GLU A 136 -15.70 -3.36 -4.82
N SER A 137 -15.53 -3.67 -3.53
CA SER A 137 -16.65 -4.02 -2.64
C SER A 137 -17.60 -2.85 -2.45
N TYR A 138 -17.07 -1.63 -2.31
CA TYR A 138 -17.88 -0.41 -2.26
C TYR A 138 -18.68 -0.21 -3.56
N ASN A 139 -18.02 -0.39 -4.71
CA ASN A 139 -18.67 -0.27 -6.01
C ASN A 139 -19.80 -1.30 -6.19
N ALA A 140 -19.63 -2.52 -5.68
CA ALA A 140 -20.67 -3.56 -5.70
C ALA A 140 -21.90 -3.16 -4.86
N VAL A 141 -21.69 -2.61 -3.66
CA VAL A 141 -22.78 -2.08 -2.83
C VAL A 141 -23.51 -0.95 -3.55
N MET A 142 -22.78 0.00 -4.16
CA MET A 142 -23.37 1.09 -4.92
C MET A 142 -24.14 0.62 -6.16
N ALA A 143 -23.67 -0.45 -6.82
CA ALA A 143 -24.40 -1.06 -7.93
C ALA A 143 -25.74 -1.66 -7.46
N ALA A 144 -25.77 -2.32 -6.30
CA ALA A 144 -27.01 -2.83 -5.71
C ALA A 144 -28.00 -1.69 -5.39
N PHE A 145 -27.53 -0.56 -4.87
CA PHE A 145 -28.38 0.61 -4.61
C PHE A 145 -29.02 1.21 -5.88
N LYS A 146 -28.43 0.98 -7.06
CA LYS A 146 -28.94 1.47 -8.36
C LYS A 146 -29.97 0.55 -9.01
N LEU A 147 -30.26 -0.62 -8.44
CA LEU A 147 -31.28 -1.52 -8.98
C LEU A 147 -32.68 -0.87 -8.95
N PRO A 148 -33.60 -1.28 -9.87
CA PRO A 148 -34.96 -0.78 -9.91
C PRO A 148 -35.73 -0.99 -8.60
N GLN A 149 -36.74 -0.17 -8.36
CA GLN A 149 -37.62 -0.23 -7.17
C GLN A 149 -39.04 0.27 -7.49
N GLY A 150 -39.47 0.12 -8.74
CA GLY A 150 -40.76 0.63 -9.23
C GLY A 150 -41.97 -0.22 -8.81
N ASN A 151 -41.74 -1.45 -8.37
CA ASN A 151 -42.77 -2.34 -7.83
C ASN A 151 -42.26 -3.14 -6.62
N ALA A 152 -43.16 -3.87 -5.97
CA ALA A 152 -42.86 -4.61 -4.73
C ALA A 152 -41.80 -5.71 -4.92
N GLU A 153 -41.79 -6.39 -6.07
CA GLU A 153 -40.80 -7.44 -6.34
C GLU A 153 -39.42 -6.84 -6.65
N GLU A 154 -39.37 -5.76 -7.44
CA GLU A 154 -38.13 -5.01 -7.67
C GLU A 154 -37.55 -4.46 -6.37
N ALA A 155 -38.38 -3.88 -5.50
CA ALA A 155 -37.94 -3.38 -4.20
C ALA A 155 -37.39 -4.50 -3.32
N ARG A 156 -38.01 -5.68 -3.31
CA ARG A 156 -37.53 -6.86 -2.57
C ARG A 156 -36.19 -7.35 -3.09
N LEU A 157 -36.05 -7.53 -4.41
CA LEU A 157 -34.81 -8.00 -5.04
C LEU A 157 -33.67 -7.00 -4.85
N ARG A 158 -33.97 -5.70 -4.90
CA ARG A 158 -33.00 -4.63 -4.60
C ARG A 158 -32.51 -4.71 -3.17
N GLU A 159 -33.40 -4.86 -2.19
CA GLU A 159 -33.01 -4.97 -0.78
C GLU A 159 -32.15 -6.22 -0.54
N GLU A 160 -32.52 -7.36 -1.13
CA GLU A 160 -31.72 -8.60 -1.04
C GLU A 160 -30.32 -8.42 -1.63
N ALA A 161 -30.20 -7.73 -2.77
CA ALA A 161 -28.91 -7.43 -3.39
C ALA A 161 -28.06 -6.48 -2.52
N ILE A 162 -28.67 -5.47 -1.90
CA ILE A 162 -27.98 -4.55 -0.98
C ILE A 162 -27.46 -5.33 0.24
N GLN A 163 -28.32 -6.10 0.91
CA GLN A 163 -27.93 -6.89 2.07
C GLN A 163 -26.80 -7.88 1.75
N LYS A 164 -26.86 -8.53 0.58
CA LYS A 164 -25.79 -9.43 0.13
C LYS A 164 -24.48 -8.69 -0.12
N ALA A 165 -24.51 -7.61 -0.90
CA ALA A 165 -23.32 -6.84 -1.23
C ALA A 165 -22.69 -6.21 0.02
N THR A 166 -23.49 -5.71 0.97
CA THR A 166 -23.00 -5.14 2.23
C THR A 166 -22.38 -6.21 3.14
N LYS A 167 -22.89 -7.45 3.13
CA LYS A 167 -22.23 -8.56 3.83
C LYS A 167 -20.84 -8.83 3.26
N GLU A 168 -20.74 -8.94 1.93
CA GLU A 168 -19.45 -9.12 1.23
C GLU A 168 -18.49 -7.95 1.48
N ALA A 169 -19.00 -6.72 1.47
CA ALA A 169 -18.21 -5.52 1.78
C ALA A 169 -17.76 -5.45 3.24
N ALA A 170 -18.51 -6.01 4.20
CA ALA A 170 -18.09 -6.10 5.60
C ALA A 170 -16.94 -7.10 5.84
N GLU A 171 -16.77 -8.09 4.95
CA GLU A 171 -15.71 -9.11 5.07
C GLU A 171 -14.33 -8.56 4.70
N VAL A 172 -14.25 -7.63 3.74
CA VAL A 172 -12.98 -7.01 3.33
C VAL A 172 -12.26 -6.30 4.48
N PRO A 173 -12.87 -5.34 5.20
CA PRO A 173 -12.21 -4.67 6.32
C PRO A 173 -12.00 -5.62 7.51
N LEU A 174 -12.80 -6.68 7.68
CA LEU A 174 -12.51 -7.69 8.71
C LEU A 174 -11.20 -8.43 8.39
N GLN A 175 -11.00 -8.85 7.13
CA GLN A 175 -9.77 -9.53 6.70
C GLN A 175 -8.56 -8.60 6.82
N VAL A 176 -8.70 -7.32 6.48
CA VAL A 176 -7.66 -6.30 6.71
C VAL A 176 -7.35 -6.21 8.20
N ALA A 177 -8.36 -6.14 9.08
CA ALA A 177 -8.16 -6.10 10.52
C ALA A 177 -7.44 -7.36 11.04
N GLU A 178 -7.88 -8.56 10.66
CA GLU A 178 -7.24 -9.81 11.08
C GLU A 178 -5.76 -9.86 10.70
N ARG A 179 -5.44 -9.50 9.45
CA ARG A 179 -4.05 -9.46 8.94
C ARG A 179 -3.22 -8.41 9.67
N THR A 180 -3.75 -7.22 9.87
CA THR A 180 -3.01 -6.11 10.50
C THR A 180 -2.81 -6.30 12.00
N VAL A 181 -3.77 -6.92 12.72
CA VAL A 181 -3.57 -7.34 14.12
C VAL A 181 -2.49 -8.42 14.22
N ALA A 182 -2.53 -9.44 13.36
CA ALA A 182 -1.49 -10.47 13.34
C ALA A 182 -0.11 -9.87 12.99
N LEU A 183 -0.07 -8.90 12.08
CA LEU A 183 1.14 -8.14 11.76
C LEU A 183 1.66 -7.34 12.97
N PHE A 184 0.77 -6.64 13.68
CA PHE A 184 1.11 -5.90 14.90
C PHE A 184 1.77 -6.82 15.94
N GLU A 185 1.20 -7.99 16.21
CA GLU A 185 1.78 -8.96 17.14
C GLU A 185 3.15 -9.47 16.68
N ARG A 186 3.27 -9.83 15.39
CA ARG A 186 4.53 -10.32 14.79
C ARG A 186 5.64 -9.29 14.87
N LEU A 187 5.35 -8.03 14.55
CA LEU A 187 6.31 -6.93 14.70
C LEU A 187 6.76 -6.78 16.16
N GLY A 188 5.92 -7.13 17.14
CA GLY A 188 6.28 -7.10 18.56
C GLY A 188 7.25 -8.19 18.96
N GLN A 189 7.13 -9.36 18.35
CA GLN A 189 8.06 -10.47 18.55
C GLN A 189 9.47 -10.15 18.02
N LEU A 190 9.59 -9.19 17.11
CA LEU A 190 10.89 -8.77 16.56
C LEU A 190 11.70 -7.86 17.48
N ASP A 191 11.09 -7.21 18.47
CA ASP A 191 11.72 -6.16 19.30
C ASP A 191 13.01 -6.63 20.00
N GLY A 192 13.03 -7.90 20.43
CA GLY A 192 14.18 -8.51 21.10
C GLY A 192 15.31 -9.00 20.18
N ILE A 193 15.07 -9.09 18.86
CA ILE A 193 16.00 -9.74 17.92
C ILE A 193 16.47 -8.84 16.77
N VAL A 194 15.81 -7.70 16.57
CA VAL A 194 16.25 -6.72 15.56
C VAL A 194 17.51 -5.99 16.02
N ALA A 195 18.26 -5.43 15.06
CA ALA A 195 19.38 -4.58 15.38
C ALA A 195 18.91 -3.31 16.11
N ALA A 196 19.67 -2.85 17.11
CA ALA A 196 19.33 -1.63 17.87
C ALA A 196 19.08 -0.41 16.97
N SER A 197 19.82 -0.31 15.85
CA SER A 197 19.65 0.76 14.86
C SER A 197 18.30 0.74 14.15
N MET A 198 17.51 -0.33 14.25
CA MET A 198 16.22 -0.51 13.56
C MET A 198 15.02 -0.40 14.49
N ARG A 199 15.24 -0.11 15.79
CA ARG A 199 14.14 -0.06 16.78
C ARG A 199 13.11 1.04 16.46
N SER A 200 13.56 2.21 16.00
CA SER A 200 12.65 3.30 15.60
C SER A 200 11.78 2.90 14.42
N ASP A 201 12.37 2.26 13.40
CA ASP A 201 11.63 1.80 12.22
C ASP A 201 10.63 0.69 12.60
N LEU A 202 11.01 -0.22 13.49
CA LEU A 202 10.11 -1.25 14.02
C LEU A 202 8.93 -0.63 14.78
N GLN A 203 9.19 0.40 15.58
CA GLN A 203 8.14 1.12 16.32
C GLN A 203 7.16 1.79 15.36
N VAL A 204 7.64 2.48 14.32
CA VAL A 204 6.78 3.07 13.28
C VAL A 204 5.96 1.99 12.59
N ALA A 205 6.55 0.84 12.26
CA ALA A 205 5.82 -0.28 11.65
C ALA A 205 4.69 -0.77 12.57
N ARG A 206 4.95 -0.93 13.88
CA ARG A 206 3.93 -1.34 14.86
C ARG A 206 2.80 -0.32 14.97
N LEU A 207 3.12 0.97 15.00
CA LEU A 207 2.11 2.04 15.05
C LEU A 207 1.25 2.05 13.79
N MET A 208 1.86 1.90 12.61
CA MET A 208 1.14 1.81 11.34
C MET A 208 0.23 0.58 11.26
N ALA A 209 0.69 -0.58 11.75
CA ALA A 209 -0.13 -1.79 11.83
C ALA A 209 -1.34 -1.58 12.76
N SER A 210 -1.13 -0.95 13.92
CA SER A 210 -2.21 -0.61 14.85
C SER A 210 -3.21 0.39 14.24
N ALA A 211 -2.73 1.42 13.54
CA ALA A 211 -3.58 2.40 12.87
C ALA A 211 -4.43 1.73 11.77
N GLY A 212 -3.80 0.91 10.92
CA GLY A 212 -4.50 0.14 9.88
C GLY A 212 -5.55 -0.81 10.47
N ALA A 213 -5.22 -1.51 11.55
CA ALA A 213 -6.17 -2.42 12.21
C ALA A 213 -7.37 -1.68 12.81
N ARG A 214 -7.13 -0.57 13.53
CA ARG A 214 -8.19 0.24 14.13
C ARG A 214 -9.08 0.89 13.07
N GLY A 215 -8.49 1.39 11.99
CA GLY A 215 -9.21 1.92 10.83
C GLY A 215 -10.08 0.85 10.17
N ALA A 216 -9.53 -0.33 9.91
CA ALA A 216 -10.28 -1.45 9.34
C ALA A 216 -11.45 -1.87 10.24
N LEU A 217 -11.25 -1.97 11.55
CA LEU A 217 -12.31 -2.28 12.51
C LEU A 217 -13.43 -1.21 12.54
N ALA A 218 -13.12 0.06 12.28
CA ALA A 218 -14.15 1.09 12.14
C ALA A 218 -14.97 0.91 10.84
N ASN A 219 -14.31 0.52 9.75
CA ASN A 219 -14.98 0.21 8.48
C ASN A 219 -15.86 -1.06 8.56
N VAL A 220 -15.47 -2.05 9.38
CA VAL A 220 -16.34 -3.19 9.70
C VAL A 220 -17.64 -2.69 10.33
N GLU A 221 -17.58 -1.94 11.43
CA GLU A 221 -18.79 -1.45 12.11
C GLU A 221 -19.68 -0.62 11.19
N SER A 222 -19.10 0.26 10.38
CA SER A 222 -19.85 1.09 9.44
C SER A 222 -20.67 0.26 8.43
N ASN A 223 -20.15 -0.88 7.97
CA ASN A 223 -20.92 -1.76 7.09
C ASN A 223 -21.99 -2.56 7.86
N LEU A 224 -21.71 -2.95 9.10
CA LEU A 224 -22.66 -3.71 9.92
C LEU A 224 -23.90 -2.89 10.30
N ASP A 225 -23.79 -1.57 10.39
CA ASP A 225 -24.93 -0.68 10.68
C ASP A 225 -26.02 -0.72 9.58
N GLY A 226 -25.66 -1.11 8.35
CA GLY A 226 -26.59 -1.28 7.23
C GLY A 226 -27.22 -2.68 7.12
N LEU A 227 -26.86 -3.63 7.98
CA LEU A 227 -27.27 -5.03 7.88
C LEU A 227 -28.42 -5.38 8.84
N THR A 228 -29.37 -6.15 8.33
CA THR A 228 -30.56 -6.59 9.09
C THR A 228 -30.43 -7.99 9.70
N ASP A 229 -29.49 -8.80 9.21
CA ASP A 229 -29.20 -10.13 9.73
C ASP A 229 -28.49 -10.04 11.10
N ALA A 230 -29.27 -10.06 12.18
CA ALA A 230 -28.79 -9.92 13.54
C ALA A 230 -27.78 -11.01 13.95
N ALA A 231 -27.91 -12.24 13.43
CA ALA A 231 -26.99 -13.33 13.75
C ALA A 231 -25.63 -13.10 13.11
N TYR A 232 -25.61 -12.67 11.83
CA TYR A 232 -24.39 -12.28 11.14
C TYR A 232 -23.71 -11.09 11.82
N VAL A 233 -24.46 -10.01 12.11
CA VAL A 233 -23.94 -8.81 12.78
C VAL A 233 -23.32 -9.15 14.13
N LYS A 234 -24.00 -9.98 14.95
CA LYS A 234 -23.48 -10.42 16.24
C LYS A 234 -22.17 -11.21 16.10
N SER A 235 -22.09 -12.11 15.11
CA SER A 235 -20.89 -12.89 14.83
C SER A 235 -19.71 -11.98 14.43
N MET A 236 -19.95 -11.04 13.52
CA MET A 236 -18.92 -10.10 13.04
C MET A 236 -18.43 -9.18 14.15
N ARG A 237 -19.33 -8.63 14.98
CA ARG A 237 -18.94 -7.81 16.15
C ARG A 237 -18.14 -8.59 17.17
N ALA A 238 -18.45 -9.87 17.39
CA ALA A 238 -17.66 -10.73 18.28
C ALA A 238 -16.23 -10.93 17.76
N LYS A 239 -16.06 -11.18 16.44
CA LYS A 239 -14.73 -11.26 15.82
C LYS A 239 -13.97 -9.92 15.94
N ALA A 240 -14.63 -8.81 15.63
CA ALA A 240 -14.05 -7.48 15.74
C ALA A 240 -13.64 -7.13 17.18
N ALA A 241 -14.44 -7.50 18.18
CA ALA A 241 -14.10 -7.32 19.60
C ALA A 241 -12.84 -8.12 19.99
N ALA A 242 -12.74 -9.39 19.59
CA ALA A 242 -11.55 -10.20 19.87
C ALA A 242 -10.27 -9.61 19.23
N LEU A 243 -10.39 -9.01 18.04
CA LEU A 243 -9.27 -8.30 17.40
C LEU A 243 -8.87 -7.02 18.15
N ARG A 244 -9.84 -6.26 18.68
CA ARG A 244 -9.58 -5.07 19.51
C ARG A 244 -8.83 -5.46 20.78
N GLU A 245 -9.22 -6.53 21.45
CA GLU A 245 -8.54 -7.03 22.64
C GLU A 245 -7.08 -7.40 22.37
N ARG A 246 -6.81 -8.04 21.23
CA ARG A 246 -5.45 -8.42 20.80
C ARG A 246 -4.54 -7.22 20.49
N LEU A 247 -5.10 -6.13 19.96
CA LEU A 247 -4.36 -4.88 19.78
C LEU A 247 -4.01 -4.22 21.14
N GLY A 248 -4.89 -4.42 22.13
CA GLY A 248 -4.87 -3.70 23.39
C GLY A 248 -5.12 -2.19 23.23
N ASP A 249 -5.23 -1.51 24.36
CA ASP A 249 -5.08 -0.05 24.40
C ASP A 249 -3.58 0.28 24.27
N ALA A 250 -3.13 0.75 23.10
CA ALA A 250 -1.74 1.18 22.93
C ALA A 250 -1.55 2.61 23.46
N PRO A 251 -0.41 2.97 24.09
CA PRO A 251 0.87 2.23 24.15
C PRO A 251 1.29 1.80 25.57
N ARG A 252 1.87 0.59 25.72
CA ARG A 252 2.73 0.30 26.89
C ARG A 252 3.95 1.22 26.80
N ALA A 253 4.13 2.04 27.83
CA ALA A 253 5.24 2.95 27.98
C ALA A 253 6.59 2.21 27.86
N ILE A 254 7.50 2.92 27.19
CA ILE A 254 8.90 2.58 26.96
C ILE A 254 9.57 2.30 28.31
N SER A 255 10.19 1.13 28.49
CA SER A 255 11.27 1.02 29.48
C SER A 255 12.50 1.67 28.86
N ALA A 256 12.92 2.80 29.45
CA ALA A 256 14.16 3.50 29.12
C ALA A 256 15.40 2.60 29.33
#